data_AF-A0A139ARS7-F1
#
_entry.id   AF-A0A139ARS7-F1
#
_cell.length_a   1.000
_cell.length_b   1.000
_cell.length_c   1.000
_cell.angle_alpha   90.00
_cell.angle_beta   90.00
_cell.angle_gamma   90.00
#
_symmetry.space_group_name_H-M   'P 1'
#
loop_
_entity.id
_entity.type
_entity.pdbx_description
1 polymer ?
#
loop_
_entity_poly.entity_id
_entity_poly.type
_entity_poly.pdbx_seq_one_letter_code
_entity_poly.pdbx_strand_id
1 'polypeptide(L)'
;MGLNARTILVLGGILFVCVSFITFKPSPPKSSPSPANLEQSQQPTAPLVRQPFSDPPPIYSEPLLDRDIPRPAAIPVEAVGVYDGAPEWLLNTVAIISCNLGYLDMLLNFYCNARKVFPINLLVLPQDEELYEFLSVNATQFSVLHPSVFSFHSANEASLWRSEAFNDISVGKVRAVRYLLQWGYDVWLSDVDIAYKSNPIPHFAGDVDFEFQSNAGCKGQEFQLGEEPNTGFYIIKSNPRTIRMLLDVEESHPRRPDIDDQTLWADILQEWWRSEQAVLIPSNVTDVKSYIQDLNFDEEPFTFRQLPCVKFPIGFDYFR
;
A
#
# COMPACT_ATOMS: atom_id res chain seq x y z
N MET A 1 49.37 -11.55 35.50
CA MET A 1 49.47 -10.10 35.24
C MET A 1 48.71 -9.84 33.96
N GLY A 2 47.68 -9.01 33.83
CA GLY A 2 47.05 -8.01 34.68
C GLY A 2 45.87 -7.41 33.86
N LEU A 3 44.96 -6.76 34.58
CA LEU A 3 43.61 -6.32 34.22
C LEU A 3 43.45 -5.26 33.09
N ASN A 4 42.24 -5.28 32.49
CA ASN A 4 41.31 -4.19 32.09
C ASN A 4 41.82 -2.80 31.61
N ALA A 5 41.22 -2.30 30.52
CA ALA A 5 40.48 -1.03 30.54
C ALA A 5 39.57 -0.86 29.29
N ARG A 6 38.37 -0.34 29.54
CA ARG A 6 37.32 0.08 28.62
C ARG A 6 37.77 1.31 27.79
N THR A 7 37.43 1.34 26.50
CA THR A 7 37.20 2.59 25.78
C THR A 7 36.01 2.41 24.84
N ILE A 8 34.89 3.04 25.19
CA ILE A 8 33.78 3.34 24.29
C ILE A 8 34.30 4.40 23.31
N LEU A 9 34.23 4.11 22.01
CA LEU A 9 34.36 5.12 20.97
C LEU A 9 33.10 5.06 20.10
N VAL A 10 32.17 5.98 20.38
CA VAL A 10 31.07 6.33 19.48
C VAL A 10 31.68 7.17 18.36
N LEU A 11 31.68 6.66 17.13
CA LEU A 11 31.96 7.44 15.93
C LEU A 11 31.14 6.95 14.74
N GLY A 12 30.31 7.86 14.22
CA GLY A 12 30.13 8.02 12.78
C GLY A 12 28.92 7.30 12.19
N GLY A 13 27.87 8.08 11.92
CA GLY A 13 26.72 7.65 11.14
C GLY A 13 27.13 7.03 9.81
N ILE A 14 26.59 5.86 9.52
CA ILE A 14 26.66 5.24 8.22
C ILE A 14 25.64 5.95 7.34
N LEU A 15 26.16 6.87 6.52
CA LEU A 15 25.48 7.32 5.31
C LEU A 15 25.35 6.10 4.40
N PHE A 16 24.15 5.54 4.27
CA PHE A 16 23.85 4.57 3.22
C PHE A 16 23.94 5.30 1.87
N VAL A 17 25.14 5.28 1.28
CA VAL A 17 25.33 5.61 -0.12
C VAL A 17 24.68 4.49 -0.91
N CYS A 18 23.65 4.83 -1.69
CA CYS A 18 23.12 3.96 -2.75
C CYS A 18 24.25 3.69 -3.75
N VAL A 19 25.05 2.65 -3.51
CA VAL A 19 26.12 2.25 -4.43
C VAL A 19 25.47 1.49 -5.58
N SER A 20 25.30 2.17 -6.71
CA SER A 20 25.12 1.54 -8.01
C SER A 20 26.47 1.34 -8.67
N PHE A 21 26.83 0.09 -9.00
CA PHE A 21 27.79 -0.20 -10.06
C PHE A 21 27.43 -1.49 -10.80
N ILE A 22 26.79 -1.33 -11.97
CA ILE A 22 27.12 -2.14 -13.16
C ILE A 22 27.37 -1.14 -14.29
N THR A 23 28.64 -0.88 -14.58
CA THR A 23 29.07 -0.11 -15.74
C THR A 23 29.04 -1.00 -16.98
N PHE A 24 28.10 -0.78 -17.89
CA PHE A 24 28.25 -1.21 -19.28
C PHE A 24 28.97 -0.11 -20.06
N LYS A 25 30.04 -0.50 -20.77
CA LYS A 25 30.88 0.36 -21.59
C LYS A 25 30.13 0.70 -22.90
N PRO A 26 29.80 1.96 -23.20
CA PRO A 26 29.10 2.30 -24.44
C PRO A 26 30.08 2.38 -25.63
N SER A 27 29.66 1.80 -26.76
CA SER A 27 30.28 1.98 -28.08
C SER A 27 29.98 3.38 -28.63
N PRO A 28 30.85 3.99 -29.46
CA PRO A 28 30.71 5.38 -29.88
C PRO A 28 29.55 5.58 -30.88
N PRO A 29 28.83 6.72 -30.82
CA PRO A 29 27.70 7.00 -31.71
C PRO A 29 28.15 7.51 -33.08
N LYS A 30 27.37 7.17 -34.11
CA LYS A 30 27.42 7.80 -35.46
C LYS A 30 26.51 9.05 -35.48
N SER A 31 27.01 10.13 -36.09
CA SER A 31 26.33 11.39 -36.45
C SER A 31 25.09 11.15 -37.35
N SER A 32 24.03 11.96 -37.48
CA SER A 32 23.61 13.38 -37.25
C SER A 32 22.07 13.43 -37.57
N PRO A 33 21.33 14.56 -37.74
CA PRO A 33 21.49 15.98 -37.37
C PRO A 33 20.30 16.56 -36.52
N SER A 34 20.43 17.83 -36.10
CA SER A 34 19.45 18.68 -35.40
C SER A 34 18.28 19.14 -36.30
N PRO A 35 17.11 19.54 -35.73
CA PRO A 35 16.85 20.99 -35.62
C PRO A 35 16.04 21.45 -34.39
N ALA A 36 16.46 22.61 -33.87
CA ALA A 36 15.70 23.82 -33.48
C ALA A 36 14.39 23.75 -32.63
N ASN A 37 14.44 24.58 -31.58
CA ASN A 37 13.40 25.42 -30.97
C ASN A 37 12.14 24.77 -30.37
N LEU A 38 12.04 24.88 -29.03
CA LEU A 38 10.86 25.34 -28.30
C LEU A 38 11.29 25.69 -26.86
N GLU A 39 11.82 26.90 -26.67
CA GLU A 39 11.81 27.57 -25.37
C GLU A 39 10.40 28.13 -25.15
N GLN A 40 9.69 27.64 -24.13
CA GLN A 40 8.63 28.42 -23.48
C GLN A 40 8.76 28.32 -21.96
N SER A 41 8.66 29.49 -21.37
CA SER A 41 8.93 29.87 -19.98
C SER A 41 8.12 29.12 -18.94
N GLN A 42 8.77 28.64 -17.89
CA GLN A 42 8.14 28.42 -16.58
C GLN A 42 8.79 29.36 -15.57
N GLN A 43 8.05 30.38 -15.12
CA GLN A 43 8.40 31.13 -13.93
C GLN A 43 8.11 30.25 -12.69
N PRO A 44 8.95 30.29 -11.65
CA PRO A 44 8.69 29.56 -10.41
C PRO A 44 7.54 30.22 -9.64
N THR A 45 6.46 29.46 -9.42
CA THR A 45 5.43 29.82 -8.45
C THR A 45 5.98 29.69 -7.03
N ALA A 46 5.67 30.68 -6.19
CA ALA A 46 6.12 30.74 -4.81
C ALA A 46 5.66 29.50 -4.02
N PRO A 47 6.44 29.03 -3.02
CA PRO A 47 6.04 27.90 -2.20
C PRO A 47 4.79 28.26 -1.40
N LEU A 48 3.75 27.43 -1.54
CA LEU A 48 2.57 27.47 -0.68
C LEU A 48 3.01 27.17 0.76
N VAL A 49 2.82 28.14 1.64
CA VAL A 49 3.06 28.01 3.08
C VAL A 49 2.06 27.00 3.63
N ARG A 50 2.56 25.84 4.09
CA ARG A 50 1.76 24.79 4.76
C ARG A 50 1.07 25.39 5.98
N GLN A 51 -0.25 25.24 6.09
CA GLN A 51 -0.94 25.38 7.37
C GLN A 51 -0.98 24.02 8.08
N PRO A 52 -0.83 23.96 9.41
CA PRO A 52 -1.04 22.72 10.16
C PRO A 52 -2.53 22.33 10.08
N PHE A 53 -2.82 21.14 9.57
CA PHE A 53 -4.18 20.62 9.50
C PHE A 53 -4.63 20.09 10.86
N SER A 54 -5.88 20.41 11.21
CA SER A 54 -6.62 19.94 12.38
C SER A 54 -7.03 18.48 12.26
N ASP A 55 -7.18 17.79 13.40
CA ASP A 55 -7.64 16.40 13.48
C ASP A 55 -8.89 16.12 12.61
N PRO A 56 -8.98 14.95 11.96
CA PRO A 56 -10.16 14.58 11.17
C PRO A 56 -11.41 14.48 12.07
N PRO A 57 -12.61 14.78 11.54
CA PRO A 57 -13.85 14.76 12.32
C PRO A 57 -14.18 13.34 12.81
N PRO A 58 -14.80 13.18 13.99
CA PRO A 58 -15.23 11.87 14.46
C PRO A 58 -16.43 11.39 13.63
N ILE A 59 -16.37 10.15 13.13
CA ILE A 59 -17.39 9.59 12.25
C ILE A 59 -18.05 8.35 12.88
N TYR A 60 -19.35 8.55 13.18
CA TYR A 60 -20.51 7.67 13.39
C TYR A 60 -20.61 6.66 14.58
N SER A 61 -21.78 6.70 15.20
CA SER A 61 -22.23 5.97 16.39
C SER A 61 -22.96 4.65 16.06
N GLU A 62 -22.24 3.53 16.25
CA GLU A 62 -22.59 2.16 16.71
C GLU A 62 -23.70 1.28 16.06
N PRO A 63 -23.62 -0.08 16.15
CA PRO A 63 -22.63 -0.92 16.86
C PRO A 63 -21.94 -2.00 15.97
N LEU A 64 -20.62 -2.11 16.11
CA LEU A 64 -19.67 -3.19 15.73
C LEU A 64 -18.34 -2.58 15.23
N LEU A 65 -17.83 -1.60 15.99
CA LEU A 65 -16.40 -1.31 16.05
C LEU A 65 -15.98 -1.72 17.45
N ASP A 66 -15.08 -2.69 17.55
CA ASP A 66 -14.58 -3.10 18.84
C ASP A 66 -13.98 -1.90 19.57
N ARG A 67 -14.25 -1.89 20.87
CA ARG A 67 -14.01 -0.80 21.81
C ARG A 67 -12.50 -0.55 21.91
N ASP A 68 -12.11 0.73 21.98
CA ASP A 68 -10.77 1.15 22.38
C ASP A 68 -9.62 0.43 21.66
N ILE A 69 -9.65 0.32 20.32
CA ILE A 69 -8.43 -0.01 19.58
C ILE A 69 -7.41 1.06 19.98
N PRO A 70 -6.26 0.70 20.58
CA PRO A 70 -5.28 1.66 21.00
C PRO A 70 -4.81 2.41 19.76
N ARG A 71 -5.35 3.60 19.53
CA ARG A 71 -4.83 4.51 18.52
C ARG A 71 -3.45 4.90 19.06
N PRO A 72 -2.35 4.55 18.37
CA PRO A 72 -1.04 5.12 18.71
C PRO A 72 -1.17 6.65 18.73
N ALA A 73 -0.24 7.35 19.37
CA ALA A 73 -0.25 8.82 19.41
C ALA A 73 -0.13 9.42 17.99
N ALA A 74 -1.26 9.48 17.27
CA ALA A 74 -1.40 9.69 15.83
C ALA A 74 -0.54 8.75 14.94
N ILE A 75 -0.98 8.54 13.70
CA ILE A 75 -0.04 8.12 12.65
C ILE A 75 0.94 9.29 12.48
N PRO A 76 2.26 9.05 12.31
CA PRO A 76 3.21 10.12 12.05
C PRO A 76 2.73 10.97 10.87
N VAL A 77 2.64 12.29 11.05
CA VAL A 77 2.04 13.20 10.06
C VAL A 77 2.74 13.11 8.71
N GLU A 78 4.05 12.86 8.73
CA GLU A 78 4.87 12.64 7.53
C GLU A 78 4.48 11.39 6.74
N ALA A 79 3.75 10.44 7.33
CA ALA A 79 3.28 9.23 6.66
C ALA A 79 1.91 9.42 5.97
N VAL A 80 1.21 10.51 6.30
CA VAL A 80 -0.12 10.82 5.75
C VAL A 80 0.04 11.69 4.51
N GLY A 81 -0.65 11.30 3.44
CA GLY A 81 -0.49 11.90 2.13
C GLY A 81 0.71 11.31 1.41
N VAL A 82 0.47 10.79 0.21
CA VAL A 82 1.47 10.02 -0.51
C VAL A 82 2.68 10.89 -0.90
N TYR A 83 2.45 12.15 -1.33
CA TYR A 83 3.49 13.16 -1.60
C TYR A 83 2.95 14.54 -2.09
N ASP A 84 3.86 15.53 -2.22
CA ASP A 84 3.60 16.88 -2.73
C ASP A 84 3.03 16.88 -4.18
N GLY A 85 1.77 17.34 -4.34
CA GLY A 85 1.10 17.41 -5.64
C GLY A 85 0.23 16.20 -6.00
N ALA A 86 -0.01 15.29 -5.05
CA ALA A 86 -1.04 14.27 -5.19
C ALA A 86 -2.44 14.92 -5.35
N PRO A 87 -3.37 14.27 -6.09
CA PRO A 87 -4.78 14.64 -6.10
C PRO A 87 -5.35 14.80 -4.69
N GLU A 88 -6.32 15.70 -4.52
CA GLU A 88 -6.93 16.02 -3.22
C GLU A 88 -7.45 14.77 -2.49
N TRP A 89 -8.02 13.82 -3.23
CA TRP A 89 -8.56 12.58 -2.69
C TRP A 89 -7.50 11.64 -2.11
N LEU A 90 -6.21 11.83 -2.43
CA LEU A 90 -5.08 11.05 -1.86
C LEU A 90 -4.41 11.72 -0.66
N LEU A 91 -4.85 12.93 -0.26
CA LEU A 91 -4.23 13.64 0.87
C LEU A 91 -4.44 12.94 2.21
N ASN A 92 -5.49 12.13 2.32
CA ASN A 92 -5.80 11.33 3.50
C ASN A 92 -5.34 9.87 3.38
N THR A 93 -4.59 9.53 2.32
CA THR A 93 -4.12 8.18 2.07
C THR A 93 -2.75 7.97 2.70
N VAL A 94 -2.59 6.83 3.38
CA VAL A 94 -1.30 6.34 3.86
C VAL A 94 -0.84 5.23 2.93
N ALA A 95 0.35 5.38 2.35
CA ALA A 95 0.99 4.32 1.59
C ALA A 95 1.76 3.40 2.54
N ILE A 96 1.42 2.11 2.55
CA ILE A 96 1.94 1.14 3.50
C ILE A 96 2.69 0.00 2.81
N ILE A 97 3.70 -0.52 3.53
CA ILE A 97 4.32 -1.82 3.27
C ILE A 97 4.41 -2.58 4.58
N SER A 98 3.99 -3.83 4.57
CA SER A 98 4.13 -4.75 5.70
C SER A 98 5.15 -5.83 5.38
N CYS A 99 6.18 -5.99 6.20
CA CYS A 99 7.18 -7.04 6.02
C CYS A 99 7.92 -7.36 7.33
N ASN A 100 8.74 -8.42 7.31
CA ASN A 100 9.58 -8.85 8.43
C ASN A 100 11.07 -8.59 8.10
N LEU A 101 11.98 -8.81 9.06
CA LEU A 101 13.41 -8.50 8.88
C LEU A 101 14.04 -9.24 7.69
N GLY A 102 13.58 -10.45 7.38
CA GLY A 102 14.05 -11.25 6.25
C GLY A 102 13.82 -10.58 4.88
N TYR A 103 12.89 -9.63 4.81
CA TYR A 103 12.59 -8.85 3.60
C TYR A 103 13.22 -7.44 3.61
N LEU A 104 14.12 -7.14 4.55
CA LEU A 104 14.76 -5.82 4.67
C LEU A 104 15.41 -5.35 3.35
N ASP A 105 16.17 -6.22 2.69
CA ASP A 105 16.82 -5.87 1.41
C ASP A 105 15.80 -5.52 0.32
N MET A 106 14.65 -6.21 0.30
CA MET A 106 13.56 -5.91 -0.62
C MET A 106 12.90 -4.57 -0.28
N LEU A 107 12.68 -4.27 1.00
CA LEU A 107 12.12 -2.99 1.44
C LEU A 107 13.02 -1.82 1.04
N LEU A 108 14.33 -1.94 1.27
CA LEU A 108 15.30 -0.91 0.89
C LEU A 108 15.35 -0.76 -0.63
N ASN A 109 15.32 -1.86 -1.38
CA ASN A 109 15.30 -1.83 -2.84
C ASN A 109 14.00 -1.22 -3.38
N PHE A 110 12.84 -1.57 -2.82
CA PHE A 110 11.54 -0.98 -3.15
C PHE A 110 11.63 0.54 -2.99
N TYR A 111 12.00 1.01 -1.79
CA TYR A 111 11.99 2.43 -1.48
C TYR A 111 12.95 3.21 -2.38
N CYS A 112 14.16 2.68 -2.60
CA CYS A 112 15.15 3.30 -3.48
C CYS A 112 14.68 3.42 -4.93
N ASN A 113 13.91 2.45 -5.44
CA ASN A 113 13.42 2.48 -6.82
C ASN A 113 12.13 3.30 -6.96
N ALA A 114 11.18 3.16 -6.04
CA ALA A 114 9.95 3.95 -6.01
C ALA A 114 10.26 5.45 -6.03
N ARG A 115 11.23 5.89 -5.21
CA ARG A 115 11.63 7.30 -5.15
C ARG A 115 12.28 7.86 -6.42
N LYS A 116 12.72 7.02 -7.35
CA LYS A 116 13.21 7.48 -8.67
C LYS A 116 12.07 7.84 -9.60
N VAL A 117 10.88 7.28 -9.40
CA VAL A 117 9.74 7.45 -10.30
C VAL A 117 8.68 8.40 -9.74
N PHE A 118 8.55 8.52 -8.42
CA PHE A 118 7.79 9.58 -7.75
C PHE A 118 8.22 9.70 -6.28
N PRO A 119 8.11 10.88 -5.65
CA PRO A 119 8.32 11.01 -4.21
C PRO A 119 7.23 10.20 -3.49
N ILE A 120 7.59 9.35 -2.53
CA ILE A 120 6.62 8.58 -1.74
C ILE A 120 7.02 8.62 -0.27
N ASN A 121 6.07 8.91 0.60
CA ASN A 121 6.18 8.67 2.02
C ASN A 121 5.60 7.28 2.31
N LEU A 122 6.37 6.45 3.02
CA LEU A 122 5.96 5.09 3.38
C LEU A 122 5.82 4.97 4.89
N LEU A 123 4.66 4.48 5.31
CA LEU A 123 4.48 3.88 6.61
C LEU A 123 4.84 2.40 6.51
N VAL A 124 5.98 2.01 7.07
CA VAL A 124 6.33 0.61 7.17
C VAL A 124 5.66 0.02 8.40
N LEU A 125 5.06 -1.15 8.24
CA LEU A 125 4.43 -1.94 9.29
C LEU A 125 5.29 -3.20 9.51
N PRO A 126 6.30 -3.14 10.41
CA PRO A 126 7.07 -4.31 10.77
C PRO A 126 6.17 -5.43 11.30
N GLN A 127 6.43 -6.65 10.85
CA GLN A 127 5.76 -7.87 11.30
C GLN A 127 6.51 -8.54 12.47
N ASP A 128 7.74 -8.11 12.75
CA ASP A 128 8.57 -8.59 13.84
C ASP A 128 9.26 -7.43 14.58
N GLU A 129 9.77 -7.72 15.78
CA GLU A 129 10.41 -6.73 16.65
C GLU A 129 11.76 -6.30 16.06
N GLU A 130 12.47 -7.24 15.45
CA GLU A 130 13.82 -7.04 14.94
C GLU A 130 13.85 -6.03 13.78
N LEU A 131 12.86 -6.06 12.87
CA LEU A 131 12.74 -5.03 11.83
C LEU A 131 12.32 -3.69 12.44
N TYR A 132 11.40 -3.67 13.41
CA TYR A 132 10.99 -2.44 14.07
C TYR A 132 12.19 -1.74 14.74
N GLU A 133 12.98 -2.47 15.53
CA GLU A 133 14.19 -1.96 16.19
C GLU A 133 15.20 -1.45 15.15
N PHE A 134 15.45 -2.23 14.09
CA PHE A 134 16.36 -1.83 13.03
C PHE A 134 15.93 -0.53 12.35
N LEU A 135 14.66 -0.44 11.91
CA LEU A 135 14.19 0.75 11.20
C LEU A 135 14.13 1.98 12.10
N SER A 136 13.75 1.81 13.37
CA SER A 136 13.67 2.88 14.36
C SER A 136 15.02 3.55 14.65
N VAL A 137 16.13 2.82 14.49
CA VAL A 137 17.48 3.31 14.76
C VAL A 137 18.25 3.66 13.49
N ASN A 138 18.14 2.83 12.45
CA ASN A 138 19.04 2.87 11.30
C ASN A 138 18.41 3.46 10.03
N ALA A 139 17.08 3.60 9.97
CA ALA A 139 16.37 3.95 8.75
C ALA A 139 15.31 5.04 8.97
N THR A 140 15.75 6.20 9.48
CA THR A 140 14.89 7.33 9.85
C THR A 140 14.11 7.96 8.68
N GLN A 141 14.34 7.50 7.44
CA GLN A 141 13.53 7.89 6.29
C GLN A 141 12.14 7.23 6.26
N PHE A 142 11.92 6.19 7.07
CA PHE A 142 10.63 5.51 7.17
C PHE A 142 9.88 5.97 8.42
N SER A 143 8.58 6.16 8.28
CA SER A 143 7.69 6.12 9.44
C SER A 143 7.39 4.67 9.76
N VAL A 144 7.39 4.32 11.04
CA VAL A 144 7.17 2.96 11.52
C VAL A 144 6.16 2.94 12.66
N LEU A 145 5.31 1.91 12.69
CA LEU A 145 4.47 1.59 13.84
C LEU A 145 4.94 0.27 14.47
N HIS A 146 4.92 0.20 15.79
CA HIS A 146 5.33 -0.99 16.51
C HIS A 146 4.44 -2.21 16.14
N PRO A 147 4.99 -3.42 15.92
CA PRO A 147 4.23 -4.61 15.50
C PRO A 147 3.06 -4.95 16.43
N SER A 148 3.21 -4.68 17.74
CA SER A 148 2.16 -4.90 18.74
C SER A 148 0.89 -4.10 18.48
N VAL A 149 0.95 -2.98 17.74
CA VAL A 149 -0.22 -2.17 17.39
C VAL A 149 -1.24 -3.01 16.61
N PHE A 150 -0.77 -3.90 15.75
CA PHE A 150 -1.60 -4.75 14.89
C PHE A 150 -1.62 -6.21 15.36
N SER A 151 -1.08 -6.48 16.54
CA SER A 151 -0.93 -7.85 17.07
C SER A 151 -0.27 -8.78 16.05
N PHE A 152 0.76 -8.31 15.35
CA PHE A 152 1.57 -9.18 14.52
C PHE A 152 2.26 -10.21 15.42
N HIS A 153 2.07 -11.50 15.12
CA HIS A 153 2.76 -12.58 15.81
C HIS A 153 4.15 -12.73 15.20
N SER A 154 5.19 -12.86 16.05
CA SER A 154 6.56 -13.04 15.56
C SER A 154 6.65 -14.29 14.69
N ALA A 155 6.99 -14.11 13.43
CA ALA A 155 7.24 -15.17 12.45
C ALA A 155 8.61 -15.82 12.71
N ASN A 156 8.84 -16.32 13.93
CA ASN A 156 10.19 -16.74 14.35
C ASN A 156 10.66 -18.04 13.70
N GLU A 157 9.86 -18.63 12.83
CA GLU A 157 10.31 -19.64 11.89
C GLU A 157 9.68 -19.27 10.57
N ALA A 158 10.48 -19.18 9.50
CA ALA A 158 10.02 -18.96 8.14
C ALA A 158 8.91 -19.96 7.83
N SER A 159 7.67 -19.53 8.07
CA SER A 159 6.51 -20.36 7.96
C SER A 159 6.43 -20.75 6.49
N LEU A 160 6.49 -22.05 6.23
CA LEU A 160 6.36 -22.57 4.87
C LEU A 160 5.18 -21.86 4.20
N TRP A 161 5.35 -21.49 2.92
CA TRP A 161 4.29 -20.82 2.17
C TRP A 161 2.96 -21.58 2.32
N ARG A 162 1.88 -20.85 2.67
CA ARG A 162 0.53 -21.37 3.00
C ARG A 162 0.43 -22.26 4.25
N SER A 163 1.41 -22.22 5.14
CA SER A 163 1.20 -22.75 6.50
C SER A 163 0.25 -21.85 7.28
N GLU A 164 -0.38 -22.40 8.34
CA GLU A 164 -1.24 -21.65 9.25
C GLU A 164 -0.55 -20.38 9.78
N ALA A 165 0.72 -20.48 10.18
CA ALA A 165 1.49 -19.31 10.61
C ALA A 165 1.77 -18.29 9.48
N PHE A 166 1.87 -18.72 8.22
CA PHE A 166 1.95 -17.77 7.09
C PHE A 166 0.61 -17.05 6.90
N ASN A 167 -0.50 -17.78 6.98
CA ASN A 167 -1.84 -17.24 6.83
C ASN A 167 -2.21 -16.30 7.99
N ASP A 168 -1.78 -16.59 9.22
CA ASP A 168 -1.93 -15.70 10.36
C ASP A 168 -1.25 -14.34 10.13
N ILE A 169 -0.03 -14.36 9.57
CA ILE A 169 0.71 -13.13 9.22
C ILE A 169 0.00 -12.38 8.10
N SER A 170 -0.49 -13.10 7.09
CA SER A 170 -1.12 -12.49 5.93
C SER A 170 -2.48 -11.86 6.30
N VAL A 171 -3.27 -12.49 7.17
CA VAL A 171 -4.46 -11.90 7.79
C VAL A 171 -4.12 -10.74 8.74
N GLY A 172 -2.93 -10.77 9.35
CA GLY A 172 -2.37 -9.61 10.05
C GLY A 172 -2.30 -8.35 9.17
N LYS A 173 -2.00 -8.49 7.86
CA LYS A 173 -2.03 -7.36 6.91
C LYS A 173 -3.44 -6.78 6.78
N VAL A 174 -4.46 -7.64 6.67
CA VAL A 174 -5.88 -7.25 6.60
C VAL A 174 -6.29 -6.48 7.86
N ARG A 175 -5.93 -6.98 9.05
CA ARG A 175 -6.18 -6.29 10.33
C ARG A 175 -5.51 -4.92 10.37
N ALA A 176 -4.27 -4.82 9.91
CA ALA A 176 -3.55 -3.56 9.91
C ALA A 176 -4.22 -2.51 9.01
N VAL A 177 -4.63 -2.91 7.81
CA VAL A 177 -5.41 -2.05 6.90
C VAL A 177 -6.71 -1.63 7.56
N ARG A 178 -7.45 -2.57 8.16
CA ARG A 178 -8.71 -2.27 8.88
C ARG A 178 -8.51 -1.22 9.99
N TYR A 179 -7.45 -1.33 10.79
CA TYR A 179 -7.16 -0.35 11.84
C TYR A 179 -6.88 1.04 11.27
N LEU A 180 -6.10 1.14 10.20
CA LEU A 180 -5.84 2.41 9.51
C LEU A 180 -7.14 3.03 8.98
N LEU A 181 -8.02 2.21 8.38
CA LEU A 181 -9.34 2.66 7.93
C LEU A 181 -10.18 3.15 9.12
N GLN A 182 -10.19 2.44 10.25
CA GLN A 182 -10.93 2.83 11.47
C GLN A 182 -10.37 4.10 12.12
N TRP A 183 -9.09 4.42 11.93
CA TRP A 183 -8.50 5.70 12.34
C TRP A 183 -8.77 6.84 11.35
N GLY A 184 -9.51 6.56 10.27
CA GLY A 184 -9.98 7.54 9.31
C GLY A 184 -9.07 7.75 8.12
N TYR A 185 -8.09 6.87 7.85
CA TYR A 185 -7.18 6.99 6.70
C TYR A 185 -7.57 6.07 5.56
N ASP A 186 -7.45 6.55 4.33
CA ASP A 186 -7.43 5.65 3.17
C ASP A 186 -6.08 4.92 3.14
N VAL A 187 -6.03 3.74 2.55
CA VAL A 187 -4.81 2.92 2.52
C VAL A 187 -4.45 2.57 1.09
N TRP A 188 -3.21 2.87 0.72
CA TRP A 188 -2.56 2.29 -0.45
C TRP A 188 -1.58 1.23 0.04
N LEU A 189 -1.88 -0.05 -0.20
CA LEU A 189 -0.98 -1.15 0.14
C LEU A 189 -0.12 -1.54 -1.07
N SER A 190 1.15 -1.82 -0.80
CA SER A 190 2.06 -2.49 -1.72
C SER A 190 2.83 -3.59 -0.97
N ASP A 191 2.86 -4.80 -1.51
CA ASP A 191 3.77 -5.84 -1.04
C ASP A 191 5.22 -5.42 -1.35
N VAL A 192 6.13 -5.85 -0.49
CA VAL A 192 7.54 -5.43 -0.52
C VAL A 192 8.29 -5.91 -1.77
N ASP A 193 7.77 -6.93 -2.46
CA ASP A 193 8.36 -7.54 -3.66
C ASP A 193 7.90 -6.90 -4.98
N ILE A 194 7.16 -5.79 -4.90
CA ILE A 194 6.72 -5.00 -6.06
C ILE A 194 7.81 -4.01 -6.52
N ALA A 195 7.83 -3.69 -7.82
CA ALA A 195 8.72 -2.69 -8.39
C ALA A 195 7.98 -1.69 -9.27
N TYR A 196 7.97 -0.42 -8.85
CA TYR A 196 7.37 0.66 -9.63
C TYR A 196 8.26 1.08 -10.80
N LYS A 197 7.75 0.86 -12.02
CA LYS A 197 8.41 1.31 -13.26
C LYS A 197 8.09 2.77 -13.62
N SER A 198 7.07 3.35 -13.01
CA SER A 198 6.58 4.70 -13.25
C SER A 198 5.71 5.15 -12.08
N ASN A 199 5.37 6.44 -12.02
CA ASN A 199 4.35 6.92 -11.09
C ASN A 199 3.01 6.16 -11.28
N PRO A 200 2.48 5.48 -10.25
CA PRO A 200 1.24 4.73 -10.32
C PRO A 200 -0.01 5.60 -10.08
N ILE A 201 0.12 6.80 -9.49
CA ILE A 201 -1.04 7.67 -9.20
C ILE A 201 -1.96 7.93 -10.40
N PRO A 202 -1.44 8.22 -11.62
CA PRO A 202 -2.29 8.45 -12.78
C PRO A 202 -3.16 7.24 -13.19
N HIS A 203 -2.96 6.07 -12.59
CA HIS A 203 -3.68 4.83 -12.90
C HIS A 203 -4.74 4.51 -11.85
N PHE A 204 -4.77 5.22 -10.72
CA PHE A 204 -5.87 5.13 -9.76
C PHE A 204 -7.05 5.95 -10.27
N ALA A 205 -8.25 5.37 -10.23
CA ALA A 205 -9.46 6.08 -10.60
C ALA A 205 -9.93 7.01 -9.45
N GLY A 206 -9.75 6.56 -8.21
CA GLY A 206 -10.18 7.25 -7.01
C GLY A 206 -11.70 7.32 -6.84
N ASP A 207 -12.48 6.51 -7.55
CA ASP A 207 -13.93 6.65 -7.67
C ASP A 207 -14.76 5.50 -7.05
N VAL A 208 -14.11 4.46 -6.53
CA VAL A 208 -14.74 3.33 -5.83
C VAL A 208 -14.17 3.15 -4.42
N ASP A 209 -14.72 2.22 -3.65
CA ASP A 209 -14.25 1.88 -2.30
C ASP A 209 -12.92 1.08 -2.32
N PHE A 210 -12.73 0.22 -3.33
CA PHE A 210 -11.56 -0.68 -3.46
C PHE A 210 -11.09 -0.83 -4.91
N GLU A 211 -9.83 -0.51 -5.19
CA GLU A 211 -9.18 -0.73 -6.50
C GLU A 211 -8.00 -1.68 -6.36
N PHE A 212 -7.96 -2.73 -7.19
CA PHE A 212 -7.04 -3.85 -7.02
C PHE A 212 -6.52 -4.41 -8.35
N GLN A 213 -5.43 -5.18 -8.31
CA GLN A 213 -4.93 -5.93 -9.47
C GLN A 213 -5.61 -7.31 -9.57
N SER A 214 -5.84 -7.86 -10.76
CA SER A 214 -6.35 -9.24 -10.87
C SER A 214 -5.21 -10.24 -10.64
N ASN A 215 -5.44 -11.27 -9.81
CA ASN A 215 -4.47 -12.36 -9.60
C ASN A 215 -4.17 -13.13 -10.91
N ALA A 216 -5.12 -13.18 -11.84
CA ALA A 216 -4.97 -13.87 -13.12
C ALA A 216 -3.98 -13.18 -14.10
N GLY A 217 -3.49 -11.99 -13.76
CA GLY A 217 -2.64 -11.20 -14.64
C GLY A 217 -3.42 -10.25 -15.55
N CYS A 218 -2.70 -9.31 -16.15
CA CYS A 218 -3.23 -8.55 -17.28
C CYS A 218 -3.11 -9.38 -18.55
N LYS A 219 -4.21 -9.91 -19.07
CA LYS A 219 -4.24 -10.55 -20.41
C LYS A 219 -5.10 -9.79 -21.40
N GLY A 220 -5.30 -8.48 -21.16
CA GLY A 220 -6.26 -7.67 -21.89
C GLY A 220 -7.72 -8.05 -21.63
N GLN A 221 -7.99 -8.73 -20.51
CA GLN A 221 -9.32 -9.11 -20.07
C GLN A 221 -9.67 -8.34 -18.80
N GLU A 222 -10.93 -7.89 -18.71
CA GLU A 222 -11.47 -7.34 -17.48
C GLU A 222 -11.65 -8.45 -16.44
N PHE A 223 -11.43 -8.10 -15.19
CA PHE A 223 -11.70 -8.95 -14.04
C PHE A 223 -13.14 -9.47 -14.07
N GLN A 224 -13.30 -10.76 -13.80
CA GLN A 224 -14.61 -11.40 -13.72
C GLN A 224 -14.91 -11.83 -12.29
N LEU A 225 -16.19 -11.73 -11.91
CA LEU A 225 -16.66 -12.22 -10.62
C LEU A 225 -16.38 -13.73 -10.48
N GLY A 226 -15.66 -14.10 -9.43
CA GLY A 226 -15.15 -15.47 -9.23
C GLY A 226 -13.65 -15.60 -9.51
N GLU A 227 -13.01 -14.59 -10.11
CA GLU A 227 -11.56 -14.44 -10.05
C GLU A 227 -11.14 -13.89 -8.67
N GLU A 228 -9.88 -14.11 -8.30
CA GLU A 228 -9.32 -13.56 -7.08
C GLU A 228 -8.70 -12.16 -7.34
N PRO A 229 -9.05 -11.14 -6.55
CA PRO A 229 -8.25 -9.92 -6.49
C PRO A 229 -6.88 -10.27 -5.94
N ASN A 230 -5.83 -9.60 -6.42
CA ASN A 230 -4.51 -9.66 -5.82
C ASN A 230 -4.45 -8.70 -4.63
N THR A 231 -4.03 -9.19 -3.48
CA THR A 231 -3.89 -8.39 -2.24
C THR A 231 -2.49 -7.81 -2.06
N GLY A 232 -1.63 -7.87 -3.08
CA GLY A 232 -0.29 -7.31 -3.05
C GLY A 232 -0.20 -5.86 -3.53
N PHE A 233 -1.18 -5.36 -4.29
CA PHE A 233 -1.23 -3.94 -4.66
C PHE A 233 -2.66 -3.46 -4.84
N TYR A 234 -3.07 -2.52 -4.00
CA TYR A 234 -4.41 -1.95 -4.04
C TYR A 234 -4.49 -0.60 -3.33
N ILE A 235 -5.58 0.11 -3.58
CA ILE A 235 -6.03 1.24 -2.77
C ILE A 235 -7.44 0.98 -2.25
N ILE A 236 -7.68 1.31 -0.98
CA ILE A 236 -8.95 1.12 -0.30
C ILE A 236 -9.29 2.35 0.54
N LYS A 237 -10.54 2.79 0.47
CA LYS A 237 -11.02 3.99 1.16
C LYS A 237 -11.50 3.70 2.58
N SER A 238 -11.40 4.68 3.47
CA SER A 238 -12.00 4.63 4.80
C SER A 238 -13.48 4.97 4.71
N ASN A 239 -14.33 3.97 4.96
CA ASN A 239 -15.75 4.14 5.18
C ASN A 239 -16.33 2.92 5.93
N PRO A 240 -17.57 2.99 6.43
CA PRO A 240 -18.16 1.88 7.19
C PRO A 240 -18.22 0.56 6.42
N ARG A 241 -18.41 0.60 5.10
CA ARG A 241 -18.53 -0.60 4.26
C ARG A 241 -17.19 -1.32 4.12
N THR A 242 -16.13 -0.57 3.84
CA THR A 242 -14.77 -1.14 3.72
C THR A 242 -14.29 -1.70 5.06
N ILE A 243 -14.54 -0.98 6.16
CA ILE A 243 -14.22 -1.46 7.51
C ILE A 243 -14.97 -2.75 7.82
N ARG A 244 -16.27 -2.82 7.51
CA ARG A 244 -17.08 -4.03 7.74
C ARG A 244 -16.60 -5.20 6.87
N MET A 245 -16.27 -4.95 5.61
CA MET A 245 -15.76 -5.96 4.69
C MET A 245 -14.46 -6.59 5.21
N LEU A 246 -13.47 -5.78 5.63
CA LEU A 246 -12.22 -6.30 6.18
C LEU A 246 -12.42 -7.03 7.52
N LEU A 247 -13.40 -6.61 8.32
CA LEU A 247 -13.76 -7.30 9.55
C LEU A 247 -14.33 -8.70 9.25
N ASP A 248 -15.21 -8.84 8.25
CA ASP A 248 -15.74 -10.14 7.83
C ASP A 248 -14.63 -11.08 7.34
N VAL A 249 -13.64 -10.55 6.61
CA VAL A 249 -12.44 -11.31 6.21
C VAL A 249 -11.69 -11.81 7.44
N GLU A 250 -11.38 -10.94 8.39
CA GLU A 250 -10.67 -11.29 9.62
C GLU A 250 -11.44 -12.29 10.49
N GLU A 251 -12.76 -12.10 10.69
CA GLU A 251 -13.63 -13.00 11.47
C GLU A 251 -13.82 -14.37 10.80
N SER A 252 -13.54 -14.48 9.50
CA SER A 252 -13.57 -15.76 8.78
C SER A 252 -12.32 -16.61 8.99
N HIS A 253 -11.18 -16.00 9.32
CA HIS A 253 -9.88 -16.66 9.45
C HIS A 253 -9.83 -17.75 10.53
N PRO A 254 -10.31 -17.54 11.78
CA PRO A 254 -10.25 -18.58 12.82
C PRO A 254 -10.98 -19.88 12.45
N ARG A 255 -11.93 -19.82 11.50
CA ARG A 255 -12.67 -20.99 11.00
C ARG A 255 -12.01 -21.64 9.79
N ARG A 256 -11.03 -20.97 9.17
CA ARG A 256 -10.35 -21.35 7.92
C ARG A 256 -8.84 -21.01 7.97
N PRO A 257 -8.10 -21.46 9.00
CA PRO A 257 -6.71 -21.03 9.23
C PRO A 257 -5.72 -21.48 8.13
N ASP A 258 -6.12 -22.42 7.28
CA ASP A 258 -5.38 -22.95 6.15
C ASP A 258 -5.50 -22.11 4.87
N ILE A 259 -6.29 -21.03 4.89
CA ILE A 259 -6.53 -20.13 3.77
C ILE A 259 -5.81 -18.79 3.99
N ASP A 260 -5.12 -18.28 2.96
CA ASP A 260 -4.45 -16.99 2.99
C ASP A 260 -5.41 -15.79 2.86
N ASP A 261 -4.91 -14.58 3.13
CA ASP A 261 -5.67 -13.33 3.06
C ASP A 261 -6.31 -13.11 1.69
N GLN A 262 -5.61 -13.44 0.61
CA GLN A 262 -6.10 -13.20 -0.75
C GLN A 262 -7.33 -14.05 -1.05
N THR A 263 -7.27 -15.35 -0.78
CA THR A 263 -8.41 -16.25 -1.00
C THR A 263 -9.55 -15.93 -0.01
N LEU A 264 -9.26 -15.62 1.26
CA LEU A 264 -10.31 -15.22 2.21
C LEU A 264 -11.03 -13.94 1.75
N TRP A 265 -10.28 -12.95 1.27
CA TRP A 265 -10.83 -11.70 0.74
C TRP A 265 -11.71 -11.96 -0.49
N ALA A 266 -11.24 -12.80 -1.42
CA ALA A 266 -11.99 -13.19 -2.61
C ALA A 266 -13.33 -13.85 -2.26
N ASP A 267 -13.33 -14.79 -1.31
CA ASP A 267 -14.54 -15.48 -0.86
C ASP A 267 -15.56 -14.51 -0.27
N ILE A 268 -15.13 -13.64 0.66
CA ILE A 268 -16.02 -12.65 1.30
C ILE A 268 -16.57 -11.67 0.26
N LEU A 269 -15.72 -11.19 -0.67
CA LEU A 269 -16.16 -10.31 -1.74
C LEU A 269 -17.22 -10.98 -2.64
N GLN A 270 -17.05 -12.27 -2.91
CA GLN A 270 -18.02 -13.04 -3.69
C GLN A 270 -19.33 -13.27 -2.92
N GLU A 271 -19.28 -13.50 -1.61
CA GLU A 271 -20.46 -13.58 -0.75
C GLU A 271 -21.23 -12.26 -0.73
N TRP A 272 -20.53 -11.15 -0.52
CA TRP A 272 -21.12 -9.81 -0.52
C TRP A 272 -21.77 -9.50 -1.86
N TRP A 273 -21.11 -9.81 -2.98
CA TRP A 273 -21.69 -9.63 -4.31
C TRP A 273 -22.97 -10.46 -4.51
N ARG A 274 -22.96 -11.74 -4.12
CA ARG A 274 -24.16 -12.62 -4.21
C ARG A 274 -25.32 -12.14 -3.34
N SER A 275 -25.02 -11.45 -2.25
CA SER A 275 -26.01 -10.88 -1.32
C SER A 275 -26.40 -9.44 -1.65
N GLU A 276 -25.99 -8.91 -2.81
CA GLU A 276 -26.27 -7.54 -3.25
C GLU A 276 -25.69 -6.45 -2.32
N GLN A 277 -24.66 -6.79 -1.52
CA GLN A 277 -23.92 -5.86 -0.67
C GLN A 277 -22.70 -5.24 -1.36
N ALA A 278 -22.26 -5.83 -2.47
CA ALA A 278 -21.11 -5.35 -3.23
C ALA A 278 -21.37 -5.34 -4.74
N VAL A 279 -20.72 -4.41 -5.45
CA VAL A 279 -20.84 -4.26 -6.90
C VAL A 279 -19.47 -4.05 -7.57
N LEU A 280 -19.19 -4.86 -8.58
CA LEU A 280 -18.04 -4.69 -9.46
C LEU A 280 -18.35 -3.58 -10.47
N ILE A 281 -17.54 -2.53 -10.49
CA ILE A 281 -17.65 -1.42 -11.42
C ILE A 281 -16.80 -1.70 -12.67
N PRO A 282 -17.41 -1.85 -13.87
CA PRO A 282 -16.66 -2.08 -15.11
C PRO A 282 -15.67 -0.96 -15.43
N SER A 283 -14.57 -1.25 -16.12
CA SER A 283 -13.49 -0.28 -16.35
C SER A 283 -13.92 0.91 -17.24
N ASN A 284 -14.95 0.72 -18.06
CA ASN A 284 -15.50 1.73 -18.97
C ASN A 284 -16.50 2.68 -18.30
N VAL A 285 -16.92 2.42 -17.05
CA VAL A 285 -17.83 3.31 -16.31
C VAL A 285 -17.04 4.49 -15.76
N THR A 286 -17.41 5.70 -16.17
CA THR A 286 -16.81 6.97 -15.72
C THR A 286 -17.67 7.73 -14.70
N ASP A 287 -18.98 7.46 -14.66
CA ASP A 287 -19.89 8.01 -13.65
C ASP A 287 -20.42 6.88 -12.78
N VAL A 288 -19.61 6.52 -11.78
CA VAL A 288 -19.90 5.43 -10.83
C VAL A 288 -21.18 5.72 -10.04
N LYS A 289 -21.44 6.98 -9.71
CA LYS A 289 -22.62 7.37 -8.93
C LYS A 289 -23.91 7.13 -9.71
N SER A 290 -23.98 7.60 -10.95
CA SER A 290 -25.14 7.36 -11.80
C SER A 290 -25.31 5.86 -12.10
N TYR A 291 -24.20 5.14 -12.32
CA TYR A 291 -24.24 3.69 -12.52
C TYR A 291 -24.85 2.94 -11.33
N ILE A 292 -24.47 3.27 -10.09
CA ILE A 292 -25.03 2.65 -8.88
C ILE A 292 -26.50 3.03 -8.71
N GLN A 293 -26.88 4.27 -9.01
CA GLN A 293 -28.28 4.72 -8.94
C GLN A 293 -29.18 3.91 -9.88
N ASP A 294 -28.71 3.62 -11.10
CA ASP A 294 -29.44 2.83 -12.08
C ASP A 294 -29.64 1.36 -11.65
N LEU A 295 -28.76 0.84 -10.79
CA LEU A 295 -28.88 -0.52 -10.23
C LEU A 295 -29.89 -0.62 -9.08
N ASN A 296 -30.32 0.53 -8.52
CA ASN A 296 -31.41 0.62 -7.54
C ASN A 296 -31.23 -0.31 -6.31
N PHE A 297 -30.04 -0.26 -5.68
CA PHE A 297 -29.81 -0.92 -4.40
C PHE A 297 -30.58 -0.24 -3.26
N ASP A 298 -31.04 -1.04 -2.28
CA ASP A 298 -31.72 -0.54 -1.07
C ASP A 298 -30.79 0.28 -0.18
N GLU A 299 -29.50 -0.11 -0.11
CA GLU A 299 -28.43 0.58 0.59
C GLU A 299 -27.25 0.81 -0.36
N GLU A 300 -26.39 1.80 -0.08
CA GLU A 300 -25.21 2.04 -0.90
C GLU A 300 -24.25 0.83 -0.82
N PRO A 301 -23.95 0.15 -1.95
CA PRO A 301 -23.15 -1.07 -1.92
C PRO A 301 -21.66 -0.77 -1.75
N PHE A 302 -20.89 -1.77 -1.33
CA PHE A 302 -19.43 -1.75 -1.43
C PHE A 302 -19.01 -1.82 -2.89
N THR A 303 -18.25 -0.83 -3.35
CA THR A 303 -17.87 -0.69 -4.77
C THR A 303 -16.42 -1.08 -4.99
N PHE A 304 -16.16 -1.89 -6.00
CA PHE A 304 -14.80 -2.32 -6.31
C PHE A 304 -14.53 -2.36 -7.80
N ARG A 305 -13.28 -2.16 -8.22
CA ARG A 305 -12.87 -2.32 -9.61
C ARG A 305 -11.42 -2.73 -9.78
N GLN A 306 -11.15 -3.36 -10.91
CA GLN A 306 -9.78 -3.68 -11.32
C GLN A 306 -9.03 -2.41 -11.74
N LEU A 307 -7.78 -2.29 -11.31
CA LEU A 307 -6.85 -1.28 -11.79
C LEU A 307 -6.55 -1.48 -13.29
N PRO A 308 -6.32 -0.39 -14.05
CA PRO A 308 -6.04 -0.48 -15.48
C PRO A 308 -4.85 -1.38 -15.82
N CYS A 309 -5.04 -2.26 -16.79
CA CYS A 309 -3.97 -3.04 -17.36
C CYS A 309 -3.16 -2.23 -18.37
N VAL A 310 -1.83 -2.16 -18.17
CA VAL A 310 -0.94 -1.40 -19.07
C VAL A 310 0.04 -2.34 -19.76
N LYS A 311 0.03 -2.33 -21.09
CA LYS A 311 1.06 -3.03 -21.88
C LYS A 311 2.37 -2.27 -21.83
N PHE A 312 3.46 -2.93 -21.45
CA PHE A 312 4.78 -2.33 -21.57
C PHE A 312 5.29 -2.40 -23.02
N PRO A 313 6.14 -1.45 -23.46
CA PRO A 313 6.65 -1.39 -24.84
C PRO A 313 7.38 -2.66 -25.32
N ILE A 314 7.82 -3.51 -24.38
CA ILE A 314 8.50 -4.78 -24.65
C ILE A 314 7.53 -5.97 -24.83
N GLY A 315 6.22 -5.73 -24.96
CA GLY A 315 5.21 -6.76 -25.28
C GLY A 315 4.80 -7.64 -24.11
N PHE A 316 5.22 -7.30 -22.89
CA PHE A 316 4.76 -7.96 -21.67
C PHE A 316 3.63 -7.13 -21.04
N ASP A 317 2.56 -7.82 -20.67
CA ASP A 317 1.46 -7.24 -19.92
C ASP A 317 1.84 -7.26 -18.42
N TYR A 318 1.80 -6.10 -17.77
CA TYR A 318 2.01 -5.96 -16.33
C TYR A 318 0.94 -5.01 -15.77
N PHE A 319 0.65 -5.13 -14.49
CA PHE A 319 -0.06 -4.07 -13.76
C PHE A 319 0.94 -2.96 -13.38
N ARG A 320 0.47 -1.72 -13.26
CA ARG A 320 1.27 -0.63 -12.67
C ARG A 320 1.03 -0.56 -11.17
#